data_AF-A0A8H5G6L3-F1
#
_entry.id   AF-A0A8H5G6L3-F1
#
_cell.length_a   1.000
_cell.length_b   1.000
_cell.length_c   1.000
_cell.angle_alpha   90.00
_cell.angle_beta   90.00
_cell.angle_gamma   90.00
#
_symmetry.space_group_name_H-M   'P 1'
#
loop_
_entity.id
_entity.type
_entity.pdbx_description
1 polymer ?
#
loop_
_entity_poly.entity_id
_entity_poly.type
_entity_poly.pdbx_seq_one_letter_code
_entity_poly.pdbx_strand_id
1 'polypeptide(L)'
;MNIITCEGLAQVRYHHSAILWRERLLKQTRFAQWVYIHLIMSQPATVPSDNAPLAGLPPICTKLLEAKARKGLTFDQIAKKIEKDEVWVASGFYGQAKFTADQLRKISEILDIPGAEALSQIGDHWWPNRGIGPTPPQDPSVLVYGTPIKAVIHEKFGDGIMSMIDCKVTVDRKSDPKGDRVVLTFDGKFLPYATW
;
A
#
# COMPACT_ATOMS: atom_id res chain seq x y z
N MET A 1 27.68 13.37 -68.56
CA MET A 1 26.73 12.24 -68.47
C MET A 1 27.13 11.46 -67.22
N ASN A 2 26.41 11.65 -66.12
CA ASN A 2 26.91 11.31 -64.78
C ASN A 2 27.02 9.80 -64.58
N ILE A 3 28.26 9.36 -64.36
CA ILE A 3 28.61 8.02 -63.91
C ILE A 3 28.23 7.95 -62.43
N ILE A 4 27.07 7.36 -62.13
CA ILE A 4 26.77 6.92 -60.77
C ILE A 4 27.66 5.71 -60.53
N THR A 5 28.74 5.90 -59.79
CA THR A 5 29.71 4.86 -59.46
C THR A 5 29.05 3.77 -58.61
N CYS A 6 29.33 2.50 -58.93
CA CYS A 6 28.83 1.32 -58.19
C CYS A 6 29.17 1.35 -56.68
N GLU A 7 30.15 2.14 -56.25
CA GLU A 7 30.52 2.32 -54.85
C GLU A 7 29.41 2.98 -54.01
N GLY A 8 28.66 3.93 -54.56
CA GLY A 8 27.59 4.63 -53.82
C GLY A 8 26.42 3.71 -53.45
N LEU A 9 26.08 2.75 -54.30
CA LEU A 9 24.99 1.79 -54.06
C LEU A 9 25.37 0.73 -53.01
N ALA A 10 26.65 0.35 -52.94
CA ALA A 10 27.14 -0.58 -51.92
C ALA A 10 27.12 0.08 -50.53
N GLN A 11 27.59 1.32 -50.41
CA GLN A 11 27.67 2.04 -49.13
C GLN A 11 26.28 2.34 -48.54
N VAL A 12 25.28 2.65 -49.38
CA VAL A 12 23.88 2.82 -48.96
C VAL A 12 23.26 1.52 -48.46
N ARG A 13 23.53 0.38 -49.12
CA ARG A 13 23.05 -0.94 -48.65
C ARG A 13 23.68 -1.35 -47.32
N TYR A 14 24.99 -1.13 -47.14
CA TYR A 14 25.67 -1.40 -45.87
C TYR A 14 25.12 -0.55 -44.72
N HIS A 15 24.87 0.75 -44.96
CA HIS A 15 24.26 1.62 -43.95
C HIS A 15 22.84 1.18 -43.59
N HIS A 16 22.03 0.79 -44.57
CA HIS A 16 20.66 0.32 -44.31
C HIS A 16 20.64 -1.01 -43.53
N SER A 17 21.54 -1.95 -43.87
CA SER A 17 21.69 -3.21 -43.15
C SER A 17 22.20 -3.02 -41.71
N ALA A 18 23.09 -2.06 -41.46
CA ALA A 18 23.59 -1.73 -40.12
C ALA A 18 22.51 -1.12 -39.22
N ILE A 19 21.64 -0.27 -39.78
CA ILE A 19 20.49 0.32 -39.05
C ILE A 19 19.50 -0.78 -38.64
N LEU A 20 19.14 -1.67 -39.57
CA LEU A 20 18.25 -2.80 -39.30
C LEU A 20 18.83 -3.75 -38.22
N TRP A 21 20.14 -3.98 -38.23
CA TRP A 21 20.83 -4.76 -37.20
C TRP A 21 20.78 -4.10 -35.83
N ARG A 22 21.00 -2.78 -35.77
CA ARG A 22 20.94 -2.00 -34.52
C ARG A 22 19.54 -1.97 -33.93
N GLU A 23 18.50 -1.80 -34.76
CA GLU A 23 17.11 -1.88 -34.33
C GLU A 23 16.74 -3.27 -33.79
N ARG A 24 17.26 -4.33 -34.42
CA ARG A 24 17.06 -5.71 -33.97
C ARG A 24 17.70 -5.97 -32.60
N LEU A 25 18.92 -5.47 -32.40
CA LEU A 25 19.62 -5.53 -31.11
C LEU A 25 18.89 -4.73 -30.03
N LEU A 26 18.38 -3.53 -30.35
CA LEU A 26 17.58 -2.72 -29.43
C LEU A 26 16.25 -3.39 -29.06
N LYS A 27 15.59 -4.07 -30.00
CA LYS A 27 14.39 -4.87 -29.70
C LYS A 27 14.71 -6.07 -28.82
N GLN A 28 15.83 -6.75 -29.07
CA GLN A 28 16.30 -7.86 -28.23
C GLN A 28 16.69 -7.41 -26.81
N THR A 29 17.38 -6.28 -26.65
CA THR A 29 17.73 -5.76 -25.32
C THR A 29 16.50 -5.28 -24.56
N ARG A 30 15.53 -4.63 -25.22
CA ARG A 30 14.25 -4.27 -24.60
C ARG A 30 13.42 -5.50 -24.22
N PHE A 31 13.41 -6.55 -25.05
CA PHE A 31 12.74 -7.81 -24.72
C PHE A 31 13.44 -8.52 -23.55
N ALA A 32 14.77 -8.61 -23.55
CA ALA A 32 15.54 -9.19 -22.45
C ALA A 32 15.36 -8.40 -21.14
N GLN A 33 15.32 -7.07 -21.21
CA GLN A 33 15.04 -6.20 -20.06
C GLN A 33 13.60 -6.36 -19.58
N TRP A 34 12.63 -6.51 -20.50
CA TRP A 34 11.24 -6.79 -20.15
C TRP A 34 11.08 -8.16 -19.49
N VAL A 35 11.73 -9.21 -20.03
CA VAL A 35 11.79 -10.54 -19.44
C VAL A 35 12.47 -10.50 -18.08
N TYR A 36 13.57 -9.76 -17.94
CA TYR A 36 14.29 -9.62 -16.67
C TYR A 36 13.47 -8.88 -15.61
N ILE A 37 12.76 -7.82 -15.99
CA ILE A 37 11.83 -7.10 -15.11
C ILE A 37 10.66 -8.01 -14.72
N HIS A 38 10.07 -8.74 -15.67
CA HIS A 38 9.03 -9.74 -15.38
C HIS A 38 9.55 -10.86 -14.48
N LEU A 39 10.79 -11.32 -14.68
CA LEU A 39 11.41 -12.38 -13.90
C LEU A 39 11.71 -11.91 -12.46
N ILE A 40 12.15 -10.68 -12.26
CA ILE A 40 12.34 -10.10 -10.92
C ILE A 40 10.99 -9.87 -10.22
N MET A 41 9.99 -9.36 -10.94
CA MET A 41 8.63 -9.20 -10.41
C MET A 41 7.88 -10.53 -10.20
N SER A 42 8.44 -11.64 -10.69
CA SER A 42 7.89 -12.99 -10.51
C SER A 42 8.40 -13.73 -9.27
N GLN A 43 9.27 -13.11 -8.45
CA GLN A 43 9.61 -13.71 -7.16
C GLN A 43 8.36 -13.72 -6.26
N PRO A 44 8.04 -14.85 -5.60
CA PRO A 44 6.90 -14.91 -4.70
C PRO A 44 7.19 -14.04 -3.49
N ALA A 45 6.62 -12.84 -3.44
CA ALA A 45 6.58 -12.07 -2.21
C ALA A 45 5.69 -12.84 -1.22
N THR A 46 6.32 -13.37 -0.18
CA THR A 46 5.66 -14.08 0.93
C THR A 46 5.66 -13.21 2.16
N VAL A 47 4.61 -13.33 2.97
CA VAL A 47 4.50 -12.63 4.25
C VAL A 47 4.31 -13.68 5.35
N PRO A 48 5.15 -13.71 6.40
CA PRO A 48 4.95 -14.61 7.54
C PRO A 48 3.56 -14.39 8.16
N SER A 49 2.74 -15.44 8.21
CA SER A 49 1.36 -15.37 8.70
C SER A 49 1.14 -16.09 10.02
N ASP A 50 2.14 -16.83 10.49
CA ASP A 50 2.12 -17.65 11.69
C ASP A 50 2.53 -16.88 12.95
N ASN A 51 3.02 -15.65 12.81
CA ASN A 51 3.41 -14.77 13.90
C ASN A 51 2.58 -13.48 13.94
N ALA A 52 2.59 -12.82 15.10
CA ALA A 52 1.98 -11.51 15.24
C ALA A 52 2.64 -10.51 14.26
N PRO A 53 1.88 -9.59 13.66
CA PRO A 53 0.48 -9.26 13.96
C PRO A 53 -0.56 -10.05 13.13
N LEU A 54 -0.11 -10.93 12.22
CA LEU A 54 -1.01 -11.62 11.28
C LEU A 54 -1.55 -12.95 11.81
N ALA A 55 -0.90 -13.52 12.81
CA ALA A 55 -1.37 -14.71 13.52
C ALA A 55 -2.83 -14.51 14.00
N GLY A 56 -3.72 -15.40 13.54
CA GLY A 56 -5.14 -15.38 13.90
C GLY A 56 -6.02 -14.50 13.02
N LEU A 57 -5.47 -13.78 12.03
CA LEU A 57 -6.27 -13.10 11.02
C LEU A 57 -6.74 -14.09 9.93
N PRO A 58 -7.86 -13.78 9.24
CA PRO A 58 -8.27 -14.53 8.05
C PRO A 58 -7.13 -14.61 7.01
N PRO A 59 -6.86 -15.78 6.40
CA PRO A 59 -5.75 -15.97 5.45
C PRO A 59 -5.73 -14.96 4.29
N ILE A 60 -6.89 -14.45 3.88
CA ILE A 60 -6.99 -13.39 2.88
C ILE A 60 -6.20 -12.13 3.24
N CYS A 61 -6.06 -11.76 4.53
CA CYS A 61 -5.29 -10.60 4.96
C CYS A 61 -3.81 -10.71 4.54
N THR A 62 -3.19 -11.86 4.80
CA THR A 62 -1.83 -12.16 4.33
C THR A 62 -1.76 -12.13 2.80
N LYS A 63 -2.72 -12.77 2.12
CA LYS A 63 -2.74 -12.83 0.65
C LYS A 63 -2.86 -11.45 0.00
N LEU A 64 -3.63 -10.53 0.59
CA LEU A 64 -3.74 -9.14 0.17
C LEU A 64 -2.39 -8.41 0.29
N LEU A 65 -1.69 -8.58 1.42
CA LEU A 65 -0.36 -8.00 1.65
C LEU A 65 0.67 -8.53 0.66
N GLU A 66 0.68 -9.84 0.42
CA GLU A 66 1.56 -10.47 -0.56
C GLU A 66 1.25 -10.01 -1.99
N ALA A 67 -0.01 -9.92 -2.38
CA ALA A 67 -0.40 -9.45 -3.71
C ALA A 67 -0.03 -7.99 -3.93
N LYS A 68 -0.22 -7.14 -2.91
CA LYS A 68 0.25 -5.76 -2.90
C LYS A 68 1.77 -5.70 -3.09
N ALA A 69 2.52 -6.54 -2.40
CA ALA A 69 3.98 -6.61 -2.54
C ALA A 69 4.43 -7.09 -3.93
N ARG A 70 3.83 -8.15 -4.48
CA ARG A 70 4.10 -8.65 -5.84
C ARG A 70 3.87 -7.59 -6.91
N LYS A 71 2.84 -6.75 -6.74
CA LYS A 71 2.54 -5.65 -7.65
C LYS A 71 3.33 -4.37 -7.39
N GLY A 72 4.14 -4.32 -6.32
CA GLY A 72 4.88 -3.12 -5.93
C GLY A 72 3.98 -1.93 -5.58
N LEU A 73 2.76 -2.17 -5.10
CA LEU A 73 1.80 -1.10 -4.79
C LEU A 73 1.98 -0.56 -3.36
N THR A 74 1.76 0.74 -3.18
CA THR A 74 1.65 1.38 -1.85
C THR A 74 0.21 1.35 -1.34
N PHE A 75 0.00 1.61 -0.05
CA PHE A 75 -1.36 1.74 0.48
C PHE A 75 -2.05 2.99 -0.07
N ASP A 76 -1.34 4.12 -0.15
CA ASP A 76 -1.82 5.34 -0.82
C ASP A 76 -2.36 5.07 -2.24
N GLN A 77 -1.64 4.31 -3.07
CA GLN A 77 -2.08 3.98 -4.42
C GLN A 77 -3.37 3.16 -4.45
N ILE A 78 -3.56 2.24 -3.51
CA ILE A 78 -4.79 1.44 -3.38
C ILE A 78 -5.92 2.31 -2.83
N ALA A 79 -5.62 3.12 -1.82
CA ALA A 79 -6.55 4.01 -1.14
C ALA A 79 -7.17 5.03 -2.09
N LYS A 80 -6.35 5.65 -2.96
CA LYS A 80 -6.82 6.55 -4.03
C LYS A 80 -7.80 5.87 -4.98
N LYS A 81 -7.57 4.60 -5.35
CA LYS A 81 -8.45 3.87 -6.28
C LYS A 81 -9.80 3.49 -5.68
N ILE A 82 -9.88 3.39 -4.36
CA ILE A 82 -11.14 3.08 -3.66
C ILE A 82 -11.72 4.28 -2.90
N GLU A 83 -11.14 5.47 -3.10
CA GLU A 83 -11.56 6.75 -2.52
C GLU A 83 -11.61 6.70 -0.97
N LYS A 84 -10.52 6.21 -0.38
CA LYS A 84 -10.34 6.11 1.07
C LYS A 84 -8.98 6.65 1.52
N ASP A 85 -8.87 6.83 2.83
CA ASP A 85 -7.63 7.22 3.49
C ASP A 85 -6.61 6.06 3.52
N GLU A 86 -5.32 6.39 3.43
CA GLU A 86 -4.22 5.41 3.39
C GLU A 86 -4.16 4.55 4.65
N VAL A 87 -4.24 5.16 5.84
CA VAL A 87 -4.18 4.46 7.12
C VAL A 87 -5.42 3.59 7.29
N TRP A 88 -6.59 4.06 6.85
CA TRP A 88 -7.81 3.26 6.87
C TRP A 88 -7.71 2.00 5.99
N VAL A 89 -7.14 2.13 4.78
CA VAL A 89 -6.91 0.96 3.90
C VAL A 89 -5.89 0.00 4.49
N ALA A 90 -4.76 0.51 4.99
CA ALA A 90 -3.79 -0.31 5.70
C ALA A 90 -4.44 -1.07 6.86
N SER A 91 -5.27 -0.39 7.66
CA SER A 91 -6.02 -1.01 8.76
C SER A 91 -6.90 -2.17 8.30
N GLY A 92 -7.54 -2.05 7.13
CA GLY A 92 -8.35 -3.13 6.57
C GLY A 92 -7.52 -4.36 6.16
N PHE A 93 -6.30 -4.16 5.64
CA PHE A 93 -5.39 -5.27 5.29
C PHE A 93 -4.94 -6.04 6.53
N TYR A 94 -4.83 -5.36 7.67
CA TYR A 94 -4.57 -5.97 8.99
C TYR A 94 -5.84 -6.40 9.74
N GLY A 95 -6.99 -6.47 9.07
CA GLY A 95 -8.24 -6.92 9.68
C GLY A 95 -8.77 -6.00 10.79
N GLN A 96 -8.34 -4.74 10.82
CA GLN A 96 -8.73 -3.74 11.82
C GLN A 96 -9.84 -2.80 11.32
N ALA A 97 -10.11 -2.79 10.01
CA ALA A 97 -11.23 -2.10 9.38
C ALA A 97 -12.08 -3.07 8.56
N LYS A 98 -13.37 -2.75 8.37
CA LYS A 98 -14.29 -3.53 7.55
C LYS A 98 -14.42 -2.87 6.17
N PHE A 99 -14.05 -3.60 5.13
CA PHE A 99 -14.33 -3.21 3.76
C PHE A 99 -15.78 -3.56 3.40
N THR A 100 -16.39 -2.75 2.53
CA THR A 100 -17.66 -3.11 1.89
C THR A 100 -17.42 -4.13 0.78
N ALA A 101 -18.48 -4.82 0.35
CA ALA A 101 -18.40 -5.77 -0.76
C ALA A 101 -17.84 -5.12 -2.06
N ASP A 102 -18.23 -3.88 -2.35
CA ASP A 102 -17.71 -3.12 -3.50
C ASP A 102 -16.22 -2.81 -3.38
N GLN A 103 -15.78 -2.41 -2.18
CA GLN A 103 -14.35 -2.15 -1.93
C GLN A 103 -13.53 -3.42 -2.06
N LEU A 104 -14.04 -4.55 -1.54
CA LEU A 104 -13.36 -5.85 -1.68
C LEU A 104 -13.24 -6.26 -3.15
N ARG A 105 -14.28 -6.07 -3.96
CA ARG A 105 -14.21 -6.30 -5.42
C ARG A 105 -13.14 -5.42 -6.07
N LYS A 106 -13.16 -4.11 -5.84
CA LYS A 106 -12.16 -3.18 -6.38
C LYS A 106 -10.73 -3.53 -5.94
N ILE A 107 -10.52 -3.83 -4.65
CA ILE A 107 -9.21 -4.23 -4.12
C ILE A 107 -8.76 -5.53 -4.78
N SER A 108 -9.66 -6.50 -4.92
CA SER A 108 -9.38 -7.80 -5.54
C SER A 108 -8.98 -7.64 -7.02
N GLU A 109 -9.68 -6.78 -7.77
CA GLU A 109 -9.32 -6.41 -9.15
C GLU A 109 -7.95 -5.72 -9.22
N ILE A 110 -7.66 -4.78 -8.32
CA ILE A 110 -6.36 -4.10 -8.27
C ILE A 110 -5.22 -5.08 -8.02
N LEU A 111 -5.47 -6.12 -7.22
CA LEU A 111 -4.48 -7.08 -6.74
C LEU A 111 -4.45 -8.41 -7.50
N ASP A 112 -5.28 -8.58 -8.53
CA ASP A 112 -5.49 -9.84 -9.27
C ASP A 112 -5.81 -11.03 -8.35
N ILE A 113 -6.66 -10.80 -7.35
CA ILE A 113 -7.21 -11.85 -6.49
C ILE A 113 -8.66 -12.12 -6.92
N PRO A 114 -9.15 -13.37 -6.91
CA PRO A 114 -10.56 -13.64 -7.14
C PRO A 114 -11.44 -12.93 -6.10
N GLY A 115 -12.31 -12.01 -6.53
CA GLY A 115 -13.15 -11.24 -5.60
C GLY A 115 -14.06 -12.11 -4.71
N ALA A 116 -14.53 -13.25 -5.23
CA ALA A 116 -15.30 -14.23 -4.46
C ALA A 116 -14.52 -14.78 -3.26
N GLU A 117 -13.20 -14.94 -3.39
CA GLU A 117 -12.34 -15.42 -2.31
C GLU A 117 -12.29 -14.40 -1.17
N ALA A 118 -12.06 -13.13 -1.48
CA ALA A 118 -12.05 -12.07 -0.48
C ALA A 118 -13.41 -11.90 0.22
N LEU A 119 -14.49 -11.91 -0.56
CA LEU A 119 -15.87 -11.84 -0.04
C LEU A 119 -16.21 -13.04 0.85
N SER A 120 -15.71 -14.24 0.53
CA SER A 120 -15.99 -15.46 1.32
C SER A 120 -15.32 -15.48 2.70
N GLN A 121 -14.26 -14.68 2.90
CA GLN A 121 -13.49 -14.67 4.15
C GLN A 121 -13.74 -13.42 4.99
N ILE A 122 -13.84 -12.24 4.35
CA ILE A 122 -13.96 -10.94 5.03
C ILE A 122 -15.10 -10.08 4.48
N GLY A 123 -16.09 -10.69 3.82
CA GLY A 123 -17.24 -10.00 3.25
C GLY A 123 -18.29 -9.60 4.30
N ASP A 124 -19.54 -9.57 3.86
CA ASP A 124 -20.63 -9.02 4.68
C ASP A 124 -20.86 -9.81 5.96
N HIS A 125 -20.56 -11.11 6.00
CA HIS A 125 -20.76 -12.00 7.16
C HIS A 125 -19.63 -11.96 8.20
N TRP A 126 -18.56 -11.18 7.97
CA TRP A 126 -17.39 -11.14 8.85
C TRP A 126 -17.21 -9.77 9.53
N TRP A 127 -16.79 -9.78 10.80
CA TRP A 127 -16.54 -8.57 11.59
C TRP A 127 -15.12 -8.59 12.14
N PRO A 128 -14.38 -7.46 12.06
CA PRO A 128 -13.01 -7.38 12.56
C PRO A 128 -12.97 -7.48 14.08
N ASN A 129 -12.16 -8.42 14.58
CA ASN A 129 -11.69 -8.40 15.96
C ASN A 129 -10.50 -7.44 16.06
N ARG A 130 -10.74 -6.24 16.61
CA ARG A 130 -9.77 -5.15 16.63
C ARG A 130 -8.88 -5.21 17.86
N GLY A 131 -7.64 -4.75 17.72
CA GLY A 131 -6.62 -4.75 18.77
C GLY A 131 -5.68 -5.95 18.64
N ILE A 132 -4.94 -6.01 17.53
CA ILE A 132 -3.89 -7.01 17.31
C ILE A 132 -2.55 -6.53 17.89
N GLY A 133 -1.75 -7.48 18.38
CA GLY A 133 -0.42 -7.22 18.93
C GLY A 133 -0.29 -7.46 20.43
N PRO A 134 0.93 -7.34 20.99
CA PRO A 134 1.15 -7.54 22.41
C PRO A 134 0.50 -6.42 23.24
N THR A 135 -0.07 -6.80 24.38
CA THR A 135 -0.50 -5.86 25.43
C THR A 135 0.44 -6.02 26.62
N PRO A 136 1.14 -4.97 27.08
CA PRO A 136 1.11 -3.59 26.56
C PRO A 136 1.82 -3.44 25.20
N PRO A 137 1.47 -2.41 24.40
CA PRO A 137 2.21 -2.07 23.19
C PRO A 137 3.69 -1.87 23.51
N GLN A 138 4.56 -2.42 22.66
CA GLN A 138 6.02 -2.28 22.83
C GLN A 138 6.53 -0.94 22.29
N ASP A 139 5.74 -0.26 21.45
CA ASP A 139 6.08 1.07 20.94
C ASP A 139 5.90 2.15 22.03
N PRO A 140 6.92 3.01 22.25
CA PRO A 140 6.98 3.87 23.44
C PRO A 140 6.01 5.06 23.43
N SER A 141 5.40 5.42 22.29
CA SER A 141 4.69 6.69 22.11
C SER A 141 3.47 6.85 23.03
N VAL A 142 2.65 5.81 23.14
CA VAL A 142 1.41 5.84 23.94
C VAL A 142 1.72 5.85 25.44
N LEU A 143 2.76 5.12 25.86
CA LEU A 143 3.14 4.97 27.27
C LEU A 143 3.69 6.27 27.87
N VAL A 144 4.37 7.09 27.06
CA VAL A 144 4.98 8.35 27.52
C VAL A 144 3.98 9.49 27.56
N TYR A 145 3.14 9.64 26.54
CA TYR A 145 2.31 10.84 26.37
C TYR A 145 0.83 10.67 26.73
N GLY A 146 0.35 9.46 27.01
CA GLY A 146 -1.07 9.20 27.29
C GLY A 146 -1.64 10.04 28.43
N THR A 147 -1.02 10.01 29.61
CA THR A 147 -1.49 10.77 30.78
C THR A 147 -1.41 12.29 30.58
N PRO A 148 -0.29 12.86 30.09
CA PRO A 148 -0.23 14.30 29.77
C PRO A 148 -1.27 14.76 28.74
N ILE A 149 -1.48 13.99 27.66
CA ILE A 149 -2.49 14.32 26.64
C ILE A 149 -3.89 14.35 27.26
N LYS A 150 -4.23 13.36 28.10
CA LYS A 150 -5.52 13.32 28.80
C LYS A 150 -5.74 14.57 29.66
N ALA A 151 -4.74 14.99 30.43
CA ALA A 151 -4.83 16.19 31.25
C ALA A 151 -5.11 17.44 30.40
N VAL A 152 -4.38 17.63 29.29
CA VAL A 152 -4.59 18.76 28.38
C VAL A 152 -5.96 18.74 27.71
N ILE A 153 -6.49 17.55 27.38
CA ILE A 153 -7.86 17.42 26.87
C ILE A 153 -8.86 17.88 27.93
N HIS A 154 -8.68 17.47 29.19
CA HIS A 154 -9.56 17.87 30.30
C HIS A 154 -9.51 19.38 30.58
N GLU A 155 -8.34 20.00 30.50
CA GLU A 155 -8.22 21.46 30.62
C GLU A 155 -8.94 22.22 29.50
N LYS A 156 -8.95 21.67 28.28
CA LYS A 156 -9.49 22.35 27.09
C LYS A 156 -10.96 22.07 26.82
N PHE A 157 -11.44 20.87 27.11
CA PHE A 157 -12.77 20.39 26.71
C PHE A 157 -13.63 19.96 27.91
N GLY A 158 -13.06 19.87 29.11
CA GLY A 158 -13.75 19.37 30.30
C GLY A 158 -13.74 17.85 30.42
N ASP A 159 -14.64 17.31 31.25
CA ASP A 159 -14.70 15.88 31.53
C ASP A 159 -15.28 15.08 30.36
N GLY A 160 -14.43 14.28 29.72
CA GLY A 160 -14.77 13.51 28.54
C GLY A 160 -13.57 12.79 27.93
N ILE A 161 -13.76 12.28 26.71
CA ILE A 161 -12.74 11.57 25.93
C ILE A 161 -12.69 12.05 24.48
N MET A 162 -11.53 11.84 23.84
CA MET A 162 -11.41 11.87 22.38
C MET A 162 -11.78 10.48 21.85
N SER A 163 -12.79 10.39 21.00
CA SER A 163 -13.21 9.14 20.35
C SER A 163 -12.10 8.59 19.46
N MET A 164 -11.86 7.29 19.52
CA MET A 164 -11.05 6.55 18.53
C MET A 164 -11.92 5.77 17.52
N ILE A 165 -13.24 5.93 17.59
CA ILE A 165 -14.20 5.33 16.65
C ILE A 165 -14.60 6.36 15.59
N ASP A 166 -15.03 7.55 16.05
CA ASP A 166 -15.27 8.71 15.20
C ASP A 166 -13.99 9.55 15.18
N CYS A 167 -12.99 9.01 14.47
CA CYS A 167 -11.63 9.52 14.43
C CYS A 167 -11.03 9.33 13.05
N LYS A 168 -10.31 10.35 12.58
CA LYS A 168 -9.45 10.26 11.40
C LYS A 168 -7.99 10.23 11.86
N VAL A 169 -7.22 9.33 11.26
CA VAL A 169 -5.79 9.17 11.55
C VAL A 169 -5.03 9.30 10.25
N THR A 170 -4.08 10.23 10.20
CA THR A 170 -3.20 10.42 9.03
C THR A 170 -1.74 10.36 9.43
N VAL A 171 -0.91 9.93 8.49
CA VAL A 171 0.55 9.89 8.64
C VAL A 171 1.17 10.64 7.49
N ASP A 172 1.83 11.75 7.79
CA ASP A 172 2.45 12.63 6.81
C ASP A 172 3.95 12.76 7.05
N ARG A 173 4.72 12.86 5.97
CA ARG A 173 6.14 13.18 6.03
C ARG A 173 6.34 14.69 6.01
N LYS A 174 7.07 15.21 6.98
CA LYS A 174 7.48 16.63 7.02
C LYS A 174 9.00 16.74 6.93
N SER A 175 9.50 17.40 5.88
CA SER A 175 10.93 17.72 5.77
C SER A 175 11.38 18.61 6.92
N ASP A 176 12.54 18.31 7.49
CA ASP A 176 13.14 19.10 8.57
C ASP A 176 14.67 19.11 8.42
N PRO A 177 15.36 20.24 8.71
CA PRO A 177 16.81 20.35 8.56
C PRO A 177 17.62 19.29 9.32
N LYS A 178 17.06 18.69 10.38
CA LYS A 178 17.72 17.64 11.19
C LYS A 178 17.29 16.22 10.79
N GLY A 179 16.58 16.07 9.68
CA GLY A 179 16.03 14.81 9.19
C GLY A 179 14.51 14.79 9.24
N ASP A 180 13.90 14.11 8.26
CA ASP A 180 12.45 14.03 8.10
C ASP A 180 11.72 13.67 9.40
N ARG A 181 10.58 14.32 9.61
CA ARG A 181 9.66 14.05 10.72
C ARG A 181 8.45 13.27 10.22
N VAL A 182 7.98 12.36 11.07
CA VAL A 182 6.67 11.73 10.93
C VAL A 182 5.66 12.59 11.68
N VAL A 183 4.65 13.08 10.96
CA VAL A 183 3.51 13.79 11.53
C VAL A 183 2.36 12.80 11.62
N LEU A 184 1.98 12.46 12.84
CA LEU A 184 0.82 11.62 13.13
C LEU A 184 -0.28 12.53 13.68
N THR A 185 -1.43 12.55 13.00
CA THR A 185 -2.57 13.38 13.41
C THR A 185 -3.74 12.48 13.80
N PHE A 186 -4.30 12.73 14.99
CA PHE A 186 -5.57 12.18 15.44
C PHE A 186 -6.60 13.31 15.46
N ASP A 187 -7.62 13.20 14.62
CA ASP A 187 -8.77 14.11 14.60
C ASP A 187 -9.99 13.32 15.06
N GLY A 188 -10.17 13.29 16.38
CA GLY A 188 -11.22 12.51 17.06
C GLY A 188 -12.30 13.39 17.66
N LYS A 189 -13.55 12.97 17.54
CA LYS A 189 -14.69 13.66 18.13
C LYS A 189 -14.60 13.65 19.66
N PHE A 190 -14.76 14.82 20.30
CA PHE A 190 -14.88 14.92 21.75
C PHE A 190 -16.25 14.41 22.21
N LEU A 191 -16.25 13.58 23.26
CA LEU A 191 -17.43 12.99 23.87
C LEU A 191 -17.43 13.32 25.38
N PRO A 192 -18.28 14.24 25.85
CA PRO A 192 -18.40 14.52 27.28
C PRO A 192 -19.05 13.33 28.01
N TYR A 193 -18.68 13.12 29.27
CA TYR A 193 -19.38 12.15 30.11
C TYR A 193 -20.80 12.63 30.43
N ALA A 194 -21.77 11.72 30.34
CA ALA A 194 -23.12 12.02 30.77
C ALA A 194 -23.23 11.91 32.30
N THR A 195 -23.98 12.83 32.90
CA THR A 195 -24.42 12.74 34.29
C THR A 195 -25.82 12.14 34.27
N TRP A 196 -26.00 10.97 34.89
CA TRP A 196 -27.29 10.27 34.99
C TRP A 196 -27.60 9.93 36.44
#